data_AF-A0A6P5LTD8-F1
#
_entry.id   AF-A0A6P5LTD8-F1
#
_cell.length_a   1.000
_cell.length_b   1.000
_cell.length_c   1.000
_cell.angle_alpha   90.00
_cell.angle_beta   90.00
_cell.angle_gamma   90.00
#
_symmetry.space_group_name_H-M   'P 1'
#
loop_
_entity.id
_entity.type
_entity.pdbx_description
1 polymer ?
#
loop_
_entity_poly.entity_id
_entity_poly.type
_entity_poly.pdbx_seq_one_letter_code
_entity_poly.pdbx_strand_id
1 'polypeptide(L)'
;MLLALRMCARLNDNQTFLRVLGLCMLRVARAACGAGWGCCPRPPLRPWAPEAASRPHSSLITKMGEYRKMWNPTEPRNWAQQYQERFIPFSRDQLLQLLLQEFHSSSSAKAELQEFVSHTDFCILSQYNRTLTQLQALYDPINPDRETLEQPSLTEPQRLANEQEVLRALAPLLDQANFSPLSEDTLAYALVVHHPQDEVQVTINLDHYAYIQFWALGQRVGRLPRKSMVGSERGFFTKSPPAERRYFKRVVVAARTKQGHLVLKSFKDTPLEGLEQLLPELKVRMPPLRRALLNAILLVSGLMFFVNVGMVVLSDLKVATSLLLLLFAIFMAHRASKMFGQHRNLQALELAHMLYFRSTSNNSELITALVHRAQEEHAKEVLLAHSFMGRRGPGPPEESARWLQASVEAWLLARTGCEVIFNGARALSHLEALSQNTPPGSPPDLCRSPRPSWAAQLQRPLMPPGTQPSRE
;
A
#
# COMPACT_ATOMS: atom_id res chain seq x y z
N MET A 1 24.86 12.58 -46.36
CA MET A 1 24.19 12.15 -47.62
C MET A 1 25.12 11.36 -48.55
N LEU A 2 26.31 11.84 -48.92
CA LEU A 2 27.23 11.09 -49.80
C LEU A 2 27.69 9.72 -49.24
N LEU A 3 27.84 9.58 -47.93
CA LEU A 3 28.12 8.28 -47.29
C LEU A 3 26.93 7.30 -47.38
N ALA A 4 25.69 7.81 -47.34
CA ALA A 4 24.48 7.00 -47.44
C ALA A 4 24.23 6.51 -48.88
N LEU A 5 24.58 7.34 -49.87
CA LEU A 5 24.55 6.97 -51.29
C LEU A 5 25.65 5.97 -51.66
N ARG A 6 26.87 6.10 -51.10
CA ARG A 6 27.94 5.08 -51.25
C ARG A 6 27.63 3.77 -50.52
N MET A 7 26.90 3.81 -49.41
CA MET A 7 26.36 2.61 -48.76
C MET A 7 25.29 1.93 -49.61
N CYS A 8 24.35 2.67 -50.21
CA CYS A 8 23.32 2.08 -51.08
C CYS A 8 23.90 1.39 -52.33
N ALA A 9 24.97 1.93 -52.91
CA ALA A 9 25.64 1.32 -54.06
C ALA A 9 26.37 0.01 -53.72
N ARG A 10 26.94 -0.12 -52.50
CA ARG A 10 27.55 -1.39 -52.02
C ARG A 10 26.57 -2.40 -51.44
N LEU A 11 25.35 -1.97 -51.09
CA LEU A 11 24.28 -2.84 -50.58
C LEU A 11 23.59 -3.65 -51.68
N ASN A 12 23.68 -3.23 -52.95
CA ASN A 12 23.00 -3.91 -54.07
C ASN A 12 23.69 -5.24 -54.50
N ASP A 13 25.01 -5.36 -54.31
CA ASP A 13 25.79 -6.56 -54.66
C ASP A 13 25.71 -7.69 -53.62
N ASN A 14 25.13 -7.43 -52.46
CA ASN A 14 25.15 -8.36 -51.32
C ASN A 14 23.74 -8.68 -50.78
N GLN A 15 22.73 -8.69 -51.66
CA GLN A 15 21.35 -9.05 -51.27
C GLN A 15 21.25 -10.43 -50.61
N THR A 16 22.06 -11.40 -51.04
CA THR A 16 22.15 -12.73 -50.43
C THR A 16 22.77 -12.70 -49.03
N PHE A 17 23.83 -11.91 -48.83
CA PHE A 17 24.48 -11.77 -47.52
C PHE A 17 23.60 -11.03 -46.51
N LEU A 18 22.90 -9.96 -46.93
CA LEU A 18 21.93 -9.23 -46.11
C LEU A 18 20.71 -10.07 -45.77
N ARG A 19 20.25 -10.95 -46.68
CA ARG A 19 19.18 -11.92 -46.39
C ARG A 19 19.63 -12.96 -45.37
N VAL A 20 20.85 -13.49 -45.49
CA VAL A 20 21.41 -14.48 -44.54
C VAL A 20 21.67 -13.85 -43.18
N LEU A 21 22.25 -12.64 -43.13
CA LEU A 21 22.46 -11.89 -41.90
C LEU A 21 21.11 -11.49 -41.27
N GLY A 22 20.14 -11.08 -42.08
CA GLY A 22 18.76 -10.79 -41.67
C GLY A 22 18.05 -12.02 -41.09
N LEU A 23 18.16 -13.18 -41.73
CA LEU A 23 17.63 -14.47 -41.25
C LEU A 23 18.32 -14.95 -39.97
N CYS A 24 19.64 -14.80 -39.86
CA CYS A 24 20.39 -15.12 -38.64
C CYS A 24 20.04 -14.17 -37.50
N MET A 25 19.92 -12.87 -37.75
CA MET A 25 19.48 -11.89 -36.76
C MET A 25 18.01 -12.11 -36.36
N LEU A 26 17.14 -12.54 -37.28
CA LEU A 26 15.76 -12.93 -36.97
C LEU A 26 15.70 -14.21 -36.13
N ARG A 27 16.60 -15.17 -36.35
CA ARG A 27 16.73 -16.42 -35.57
C ARG A 27 17.34 -16.17 -34.19
N VAL A 28 18.32 -15.30 -34.06
CA VAL A 28 18.89 -14.87 -32.77
C VAL A 28 17.89 -14.01 -32.00
N ALA A 29 17.14 -13.14 -32.68
CA ALA A 29 16.02 -12.42 -32.09
C ALA A 29 14.89 -13.39 -31.67
N ARG A 30 14.58 -14.43 -32.45
CA ARG A 30 13.65 -15.50 -32.05
C ARG A 30 14.16 -16.35 -30.91
N ALA A 31 15.47 -16.61 -30.82
CA ALA A 31 16.08 -17.36 -29.71
C ALA A 31 16.11 -16.51 -28.42
N ALA A 32 16.38 -15.21 -28.53
CA ALA A 32 16.28 -14.25 -27.43
C ALA A 32 14.83 -13.94 -27.03
N CYS A 33 13.88 -14.03 -27.98
CA CYS A 33 12.44 -14.02 -27.70
C CYS A 33 11.90 -15.39 -27.22
N GLY A 34 12.64 -16.48 -27.45
CA GLY A 34 12.28 -17.86 -27.18
C GLY A 34 12.68 -18.37 -25.80
N ALA A 35 13.53 -17.64 -25.08
CA ALA A 35 13.74 -17.82 -23.64
C ALA A 35 12.54 -17.23 -22.87
N GLY A 36 11.39 -17.89 -22.99
CA GLY A 36 10.16 -17.51 -22.29
C GLY A 36 8.88 -18.21 -22.73
N TRP A 37 8.90 -19.08 -23.75
CA TRP A 37 7.77 -19.93 -24.10
C TRP A 37 8.17 -21.39 -23.90
N GLY A 38 8.15 -21.82 -22.64
CA GLY A 38 8.07 -23.23 -22.32
C GLY A 38 6.68 -23.72 -22.69
N CYS A 39 6.56 -24.42 -23.82
CA CYS A 39 5.45 -25.32 -24.06
C CYS A 39 5.47 -26.38 -22.95
N CYS A 40 4.53 -26.32 -22.01
CA CYS A 40 4.25 -27.44 -21.13
C CYS A 40 3.81 -28.64 -21.98
N PRO A 41 4.42 -29.83 -21.84
CA PRO A 41 3.76 -31.04 -22.32
C PRO A 41 2.50 -31.25 -21.47
N ARG A 42 1.35 -31.40 -22.13
CA ARG A 42 0.12 -31.91 -21.50
C ARG A 42 0.44 -33.26 -20.85
N PRO A 43 0.22 -33.47 -19.55
CA PRO A 43 0.28 -34.80 -18.98
C PRO A 43 -0.93 -35.61 -19.48
N PRO A 44 -0.82 -36.95 -19.60
CA PRO A 44 -1.90 -37.78 -20.09
C PRO A 44 -3.05 -37.78 -19.08
N LEU A 45 -4.27 -37.68 -19.62
CA LEU A 45 -5.52 -37.90 -18.90
C LEU A 45 -5.49 -39.29 -18.24
N ARG A 46 -5.60 -39.34 -16.91
CA ARG A 46 -6.12 -40.50 -16.19
C ARG A 46 -7.38 -40.10 -15.41
N PRO A 47 -8.35 -41.00 -15.26
CA PRO A 47 -9.72 -40.67 -14.87
C PRO A 47 -9.91 -40.73 -13.34
N TRP A 48 -10.76 -39.83 -12.82
CA TRP A 48 -11.60 -39.91 -11.60
C TRP A 48 -10.88 -40.30 -10.28
N ALA A 49 -10.74 -39.42 -9.27
CA ALA A 49 -11.74 -39.06 -8.23
C ALA A 49 -11.07 -38.11 -7.19
N PRO A 50 -11.76 -37.62 -6.13
CA PRO A 50 -12.90 -36.72 -6.08
C PRO A 50 -12.57 -35.37 -5.37
N GLU A 51 -13.51 -34.43 -5.46
CA GLU A 51 -13.68 -33.22 -4.63
C GLU A 51 -12.66 -32.06 -4.72
N ALA A 52 -13.13 -31.01 -5.39
CA ALA A 52 -12.50 -29.71 -5.51
C ALA A 52 -12.43 -29.00 -4.14
N ALA A 53 -11.24 -28.98 -3.54
CA ALA A 53 -10.89 -27.92 -2.60
C ALA A 53 -10.82 -26.60 -3.38
N SER A 54 -11.87 -25.78 -3.28
CA SER A 54 -11.94 -24.46 -3.90
C SER A 54 -10.74 -23.61 -3.51
N ARG A 55 -9.94 -23.18 -4.50
CA ARG A 55 -8.82 -22.26 -4.26
C ARG A 55 -9.37 -20.96 -3.65
N PRO A 56 -8.74 -20.39 -2.60
CA PRO A 56 -9.24 -19.20 -1.90
C PRO A 56 -9.41 -17.97 -2.80
N HIS A 57 -8.67 -17.88 -3.91
CA HIS A 57 -8.75 -16.78 -4.89
C HIS A 57 -9.51 -17.13 -6.18
N SER A 58 -10.20 -18.27 -6.24
CA SER A 58 -10.90 -18.71 -7.46
C SER A 58 -11.96 -17.69 -7.92
N SER A 59 -12.69 -17.09 -6.98
CA SER A 59 -13.65 -16.00 -7.26
C SER A 59 -12.95 -14.77 -7.83
N LEU A 60 -11.89 -14.27 -7.16
CA LEU A 60 -11.14 -13.09 -7.58
C LEU A 60 -10.51 -13.27 -8.97
N ILE A 61 -9.90 -14.43 -9.24
CA ILE A 61 -9.30 -14.75 -10.55
C ILE A 61 -10.39 -14.75 -11.65
N THR A 62 -11.57 -15.27 -11.34
CA THR A 62 -12.70 -15.30 -12.28
C THR A 62 -13.14 -13.88 -12.64
N LYS A 63 -13.37 -13.02 -11.63
CA LYS A 63 -13.72 -11.61 -11.84
C LYS A 63 -12.64 -10.84 -12.60
N MET A 64 -11.37 -11.05 -12.29
CA MET A 64 -10.26 -10.45 -13.05
C MET A 64 -10.28 -10.91 -14.52
N GLY A 65 -10.66 -12.16 -14.78
CA GLY A 65 -10.86 -12.69 -16.13
C GLY A 65 -11.99 -12.00 -16.89
N GLU A 66 -13.06 -11.59 -16.21
CA GLU A 66 -14.16 -10.81 -16.79
C GLU A 66 -13.71 -9.41 -17.17
N TYR A 67 -13.04 -8.69 -16.26
CA TYR A 67 -12.51 -7.35 -16.55
C TYR A 67 -11.47 -7.35 -17.69
N ARG A 68 -10.63 -8.38 -17.80
CA ARG A 68 -9.66 -8.51 -18.90
C ARG A 68 -10.29 -8.71 -20.28
N LYS A 69 -11.52 -9.21 -20.34
CA LYS A 69 -12.27 -9.39 -21.59
C LYS A 69 -12.94 -8.08 -22.03
N MET A 70 -13.11 -7.12 -21.13
CA MET A 70 -13.69 -5.82 -21.45
C MET A 70 -12.68 -4.96 -22.19
N TRP A 71 -13.09 -4.37 -23.32
CA TRP A 71 -12.27 -3.41 -24.05
C TRP A 71 -12.05 -2.12 -23.25
N ASN A 72 -13.10 -1.66 -22.56
CA ASN A 72 -13.07 -0.56 -21.60
C ASN A 72 -13.69 -1.05 -20.27
N PRO A 73 -12.86 -1.42 -19.28
CA PRO A 73 -13.34 -1.84 -17.96
C PRO A 73 -14.22 -0.76 -17.33
N THR A 74 -15.44 -1.13 -16.95
CA THR A 74 -16.36 -0.21 -16.27
C THR A 74 -16.11 -0.27 -14.77
N GLU A 75 -16.23 0.86 -14.07
CA GLU A 75 -16.08 0.90 -12.63
C GLU A 75 -17.12 0.03 -11.91
N PRO A 76 -16.77 -0.60 -10.76
CA PRO A 76 -17.71 -1.34 -9.93
C PRO A 76 -18.92 -0.51 -9.51
N ARG A 77 -20.09 -1.14 -9.37
CA ARG A 77 -21.33 -0.47 -8.96
C ARG A 77 -21.22 0.09 -7.54
N ASN A 78 -21.75 1.28 -7.31
CA ASN A 78 -21.80 1.97 -6.01
C ASN A 78 -20.42 2.21 -5.34
N TRP A 79 -19.34 2.06 -6.11
CA TRP A 79 -17.98 2.29 -5.67
C TRP A 79 -17.80 3.62 -4.93
N ALA A 80 -18.23 4.71 -5.57
CA ALA A 80 -18.10 6.05 -5.04
C ALA A 80 -18.89 6.29 -3.75
N GLN A 81 -19.92 5.47 -3.46
CA GLN A 81 -20.68 5.52 -2.22
C GLN A 81 -20.02 4.67 -1.12
N GLN A 82 -19.47 3.50 -1.49
CA GLN A 82 -18.87 2.57 -0.54
C GLN A 82 -17.60 3.11 0.12
N TYR A 83 -16.79 3.87 -0.62
CA TYR A 83 -15.48 4.33 -0.15
C TYR A 83 -15.42 5.83 0.10
N GLN A 84 -16.55 6.45 0.46
CA GLN A 84 -16.59 7.86 0.85
C GLN A 84 -15.69 8.13 2.07
N GLU A 85 -15.29 9.38 2.24
CA GLU A 85 -14.48 9.75 3.40
C GLU A 85 -15.29 9.60 4.68
N ARG A 86 -14.73 8.84 5.63
CA ARG A 86 -15.25 8.70 6.99
C ARG A 86 -14.33 9.35 8.03
N PHE A 87 -13.12 9.74 7.65
CA PHE A 87 -12.17 10.37 8.56
C PHE A 87 -12.59 11.78 8.94
N ILE A 88 -12.69 12.05 10.24
CA ILE A 88 -13.00 13.38 10.77
C ILE A 88 -11.72 14.24 10.76
N PRO A 89 -11.63 15.29 9.92
CA PRO A 89 -10.39 16.01 9.63
C PRO A 89 -10.03 17.08 10.68
N PHE A 90 -10.21 16.76 11.95
CA PHE A 90 -9.81 17.59 13.09
C PHE A 90 -8.95 16.79 14.04
N SER A 91 -8.01 17.45 14.72
CA SER A 91 -7.48 16.88 15.96
C SER A 91 -8.57 16.92 17.03
N ARG A 92 -8.48 16.05 18.03
CA ARG A 92 -9.41 16.05 19.16
C ARG A 92 -9.44 17.42 19.85
N ASP A 93 -8.29 18.03 20.07
CA ASP A 93 -8.19 19.31 20.78
C ASP A 93 -8.77 20.48 19.95
N GLN A 94 -8.57 20.46 18.62
CA GLN A 94 -9.22 21.42 17.72
C GLN A 94 -10.74 21.28 17.76
N LEU A 95 -11.22 20.03 17.74
CA LEU A 95 -12.65 19.74 17.81
C LEU A 95 -13.25 20.24 19.13
N LEU A 96 -12.59 19.95 20.26
CA LEU A 96 -13.00 20.43 21.58
C LEU A 96 -13.08 21.97 21.63
N GLN A 97 -12.06 22.66 21.12
CA GLN A 97 -12.05 24.12 21.07
C GLN A 97 -13.22 24.69 20.25
N LEU A 98 -13.50 24.11 19.08
CA LEU A 98 -14.61 24.54 18.23
C LEU A 98 -15.96 24.32 18.92
N LEU A 99 -16.17 23.17 19.56
CA LEU A 99 -17.40 22.85 20.28
C LEU A 99 -17.58 23.75 21.51
N LEU A 100 -16.52 24.06 22.24
CA LEU A 100 -16.55 25.01 23.35
C LEU A 100 -16.90 26.43 22.91
N GLN A 101 -16.45 26.85 21.73
CA GLN A 101 -16.76 28.17 21.18
C GLN A 101 -18.22 28.26 20.71
N GLU A 102 -18.71 27.21 20.04
CA GLU A 102 -20.00 27.24 19.34
C GLU A 102 -21.18 26.78 20.20
N PHE A 103 -21.00 25.79 21.07
CA PHE A 103 -22.11 25.16 21.82
C PHE A 103 -22.07 25.46 23.32
N HIS A 104 -20.89 25.67 23.90
CA HIS A 104 -20.73 25.82 25.35
C HIS A 104 -20.16 27.20 25.72
N SER A 105 -20.89 28.28 25.43
CA SER A 105 -20.39 29.64 25.68
C SER A 105 -20.36 30.02 27.18
N SER A 106 -21.17 29.39 28.03
CA SER A 106 -21.24 29.66 29.48
C SER A 106 -20.13 28.96 30.28
N SER A 107 -19.69 29.56 31.39
CA SER A 107 -18.60 29.00 32.21
C SER A 107 -18.94 27.62 32.79
N SER A 108 -20.19 27.37 33.20
CA SER A 108 -20.65 26.07 33.70
C SER A 108 -20.60 24.99 32.63
N ALA A 109 -21.15 25.28 31.44
CA ALA A 109 -21.20 24.33 30.35
C ALA A 109 -19.82 23.93 29.84
N LYS A 110 -18.83 24.85 29.94
CA LYS A 110 -17.42 24.54 29.63
C LYS A 110 -16.81 23.57 30.64
N ALA A 111 -17.08 23.77 31.93
CA ALA A 111 -16.56 22.91 33.00
C ALA A 111 -17.16 21.49 32.89
N GLU A 112 -18.47 21.39 32.68
CA GLU A 112 -19.17 20.11 32.47
C GLU A 112 -18.60 19.33 31.28
N LEU A 113 -18.38 19.99 30.14
CA LEU A 113 -17.80 19.34 28.97
C LEU A 113 -16.35 18.89 29.22
N GLN A 114 -15.54 19.68 29.93
CA GLN A 114 -14.16 19.32 30.25
C GLN A 114 -14.08 18.12 31.20
N GLU A 115 -14.97 18.04 32.19
CA GLU A 115 -15.09 16.90 33.08
C GLU A 115 -15.49 15.65 32.29
N PHE A 116 -16.50 15.76 31.43
CA PHE A 116 -16.94 14.68 30.54
C PHE A 116 -15.80 14.18 29.63
N VAL A 117 -15.04 15.08 29.00
CA VAL A 117 -13.91 14.73 28.15
C VAL A 117 -12.82 14.01 28.94
N SER A 118 -12.49 14.51 30.14
CA SER A 118 -11.46 13.90 30.99
C SER A 118 -11.83 12.47 31.39
N HIS A 119 -13.10 12.25 31.74
CA HIS A 119 -13.62 10.92 32.06
C HIS A 119 -13.60 10.00 30.82
N THR A 120 -14.10 10.50 29.69
CA THR A 120 -14.16 9.78 28.42
C THR A 120 -12.78 9.34 27.96
N ASP A 121 -11.80 10.25 28.00
CA ASP A 121 -10.42 9.98 27.62
C ASP A 121 -9.82 8.84 28.45
N PHE A 122 -10.05 8.82 29.76
CA PHE A 122 -9.57 7.76 30.63
C PHE A 122 -10.17 6.40 30.27
N CYS A 123 -11.50 6.32 30.10
CA CYS A 123 -12.19 5.09 29.73
C CYS A 123 -11.72 4.56 28.38
N ILE A 124 -11.67 5.43 27.36
CA ILE A 124 -11.23 5.10 26.02
C ILE A 124 -9.76 4.64 26.04
N LEU A 125 -8.85 5.38 26.68
CA LEU A 125 -7.44 5.03 26.75
C LEU A 125 -7.23 3.66 27.40
N SER A 126 -7.90 3.39 28.51
CA SER A 126 -7.83 2.09 29.21
C SER A 126 -8.28 0.93 28.32
N GLN A 127 -9.42 1.10 27.64
CA GLN A 127 -9.97 0.10 26.71
C GLN A 127 -9.01 -0.21 25.56
N TYR A 128 -8.47 0.81 24.90
CA TYR A 128 -7.59 0.61 23.75
C TYR A 128 -6.20 0.12 24.16
N ASN A 129 -5.69 0.50 25.33
CA ASN A 129 -4.45 -0.07 25.84
C ASN A 129 -4.58 -1.58 26.07
N ARG A 130 -5.69 -2.03 26.69
CA ARG A 130 -5.98 -3.47 26.84
C ARG A 130 -6.08 -4.18 25.49
N THR A 131 -6.78 -3.57 24.53
CA THR A 131 -6.93 -4.12 23.17
C THR A 131 -5.58 -4.23 22.46
N LEU A 132 -4.72 -3.23 22.59
CA LEU A 132 -3.37 -3.22 22.03
C LEU A 132 -2.54 -4.37 22.61
N THR A 133 -2.50 -4.50 23.93
CA THR A 133 -1.74 -5.56 24.60
C THR A 133 -2.21 -6.95 24.16
N GLN A 134 -3.52 -7.16 24.08
CA GLN A 134 -4.09 -8.43 23.63
C GLN A 134 -3.71 -8.74 22.18
N LEU A 135 -3.85 -7.77 21.28
CA LEU A 135 -3.56 -7.96 19.86
C LEU A 135 -2.06 -8.14 19.59
N GLN A 136 -1.20 -7.43 20.33
CA GLN A 136 0.25 -7.63 20.28
C GLN A 136 0.64 -9.03 20.77
N ALA A 137 0.04 -9.52 21.86
CA ALA A 137 0.28 -10.87 22.35
C ALA A 137 -0.16 -11.95 21.35
N LEU A 138 -1.26 -11.73 20.62
CA LEU A 138 -1.72 -12.62 19.55
C LEU A 138 -0.80 -12.61 18.33
N TYR A 139 -0.22 -11.45 17.99
CA TYR A 139 0.62 -11.28 16.81
C TYR A 139 2.10 -11.65 17.04
N ASP A 140 2.64 -11.48 18.25
CA ASP A 140 4.06 -11.73 18.57
C ASP A 140 4.58 -13.11 18.11
N PRO A 141 3.84 -14.23 18.27
CA PRO A 141 4.31 -15.55 17.83
C PRO A 141 4.45 -15.71 16.31
N ILE A 142 3.76 -14.88 15.52
CA ILE A 142 3.76 -14.93 14.05
C ILE A 142 4.48 -13.73 13.41
N ASN A 143 4.98 -12.80 14.22
CA ASN A 143 5.62 -11.58 13.75
C ASN A 143 6.96 -11.92 13.05
N PRO A 144 7.14 -11.58 11.77
CA PRO A 144 8.42 -11.79 11.07
C PRO A 144 9.54 -10.88 11.60
N ASP A 145 9.20 -9.71 12.15
CA ASP A 145 10.14 -8.73 12.70
C ASP A 145 10.23 -8.86 14.23
N ARG A 146 10.18 -10.10 14.75
CA ARG A 146 10.23 -10.36 16.18
C ARG A 146 11.65 -10.13 16.71
N GLU A 147 11.78 -9.30 17.75
CA GLU A 147 13.04 -9.05 18.46
C GLU A 147 13.17 -9.87 19.75
N THR A 148 12.08 -10.51 20.20
CA THR A 148 12.05 -11.33 21.42
C THR A 148 12.57 -12.75 21.15
N LEU A 149 13.02 -13.45 22.20
CA LEU A 149 13.58 -14.81 22.11
C LEU A 149 12.65 -15.78 21.36
N GLU A 150 13.24 -16.68 20.59
CA GLU A 150 12.51 -17.68 19.81
C GLU A 150 11.69 -18.61 20.71
N GLN A 151 10.37 -18.59 20.53
CA GLN A 151 9.46 -19.62 21.04
C GLN A 151 9.50 -20.85 20.12
N PRO A 152 9.06 -22.04 20.58
CA PRO A 152 8.97 -23.21 19.71
C PRO A 152 8.20 -22.88 18.44
N SER A 153 8.80 -23.17 17.29
CA SER A 153 8.25 -22.83 15.97
C SER A 153 6.86 -23.43 15.80
N LEU A 154 5.85 -22.57 15.61
CA LEU A 154 4.48 -23.00 15.32
C LEU A 154 4.47 -23.86 14.05
N THR A 155 3.65 -24.92 14.06
CA THR A 155 3.35 -25.67 12.84
C THR A 155 2.58 -24.78 11.85
N GLU A 156 2.73 -24.99 10.54
CA GLU A 156 1.99 -24.21 9.52
C GLU A 156 0.47 -24.12 9.75
N PRO A 157 -0.27 -25.19 10.12
CA PRO A 157 -1.70 -25.05 10.39
C PRO A 157 -2.00 -24.19 11.62
N GLN A 158 -1.18 -24.27 12.68
CA GLN A 158 -1.32 -23.41 13.86
C GLN A 158 -1.03 -21.94 13.51
N ARG A 159 0.02 -21.69 12.72
CA ARG A 159 0.34 -20.35 12.24
C ARG A 159 -0.81 -19.76 11.43
N LEU A 160 -1.40 -20.52 10.51
CA LEU A 160 -2.53 -20.06 9.70
C LEU A 160 -3.78 -19.76 10.56
N ALA A 161 -4.05 -20.58 11.57
CA ALA A 161 -5.13 -20.33 12.52
C ALA A 161 -4.92 -19.03 13.31
N ASN A 162 -3.70 -18.82 13.82
CA ASN A 162 -3.33 -17.58 14.54
C ASN A 162 -3.41 -16.35 13.62
N GLU A 163 -2.93 -16.45 12.38
CA GLU A 163 -3.05 -15.38 11.38
C GLU A 163 -4.52 -15.00 11.16
N GLN A 164 -5.42 -15.99 11.01
CA GLN A 164 -6.85 -15.75 10.83
C GLN A 164 -7.50 -15.11 12.07
N GLU A 165 -7.05 -15.49 13.28
CA GLU A 165 -7.50 -14.90 14.53
C GLU A 165 -7.07 -13.43 14.65
N VAL A 166 -5.81 -13.11 14.30
CA VAL A 166 -5.32 -11.74 14.25
C VAL A 166 -6.12 -10.90 13.26
N LEU A 167 -6.39 -11.40 12.05
CA LEU A 167 -7.20 -10.68 11.06
C LEU A 167 -8.64 -10.46 11.54
N ARG A 168 -9.22 -11.43 12.25
CA ARG A 168 -10.55 -11.30 12.87
C ARG A 168 -10.56 -10.24 13.97
N ALA A 169 -9.51 -10.18 14.79
CA ALA A 169 -9.35 -9.18 15.85
C ALA A 169 -9.06 -7.77 15.29
N LEU A 170 -8.40 -7.67 14.14
CA LEU A 170 -8.15 -6.41 13.45
C LEU A 170 -9.39 -5.80 12.79
N ALA A 171 -10.34 -6.63 12.33
CA ALA A 171 -11.54 -6.17 11.63
C ALA A 171 -12.35 -5.09 12.39
N PRO A 172 -12.72 -5.25 13.68
CA PRO A 172 -13.44 -4.20 14.42
C PRO A 172 -12.59 -2.95 14.64
N LEU A 173 -11.27 -3.08 14.83
CA LEU A 173 -10.36 -1.93 14.95
C LEU A 173 -10.28 -1.14 13.66
N LEU A 174 -10.25 -1.80 12.51
CA LEU A 174 -10.24 -1.16 11.20
C LEU A 174 -11.55 -0.41 10.93
N ASP A 175 -12.70 -0.99 11.26
CA ASP A 175 -13.99 -0.30 11.14
C ASP A 175 -14.05 0.95 12.03
N GLN A 176 -13.61 0.84 13.28
CA GLN A 176 -13.52 1.96 14.22
C GLN A 176 -12.50 3.03 13.79
N ALA A 177 -11.42 2.62 13.12
CA ALA A 177 -10.44 3.50 12.49
C ALA A 177 -10.92 4.06 11.14
N ASN A 178 -12.20 3.87 10.79
CA ASN A 178 -12.87 4.39 9.59
C ASN A 178 -12.40 3.77 8.27
N PHE A 179 -11.73 2.63 8.29
CA PHE A 179 -11.38 1.88 7.10
C PHE A 179 -12.55 1.03 6.59
N SER A 180 -12.71 0.98 5.28
CA SER A 180 -13.71 0.13 4.61
C SER A 180 -13.01 -1.03 3.89
N PRO A 181 -13.46 -2.28 4.05
CA PRO A 181 -12.90 -3.42 3.34
C PRO A 181 -13.13 -3.28 1.83
N LEU A 182 -12.13 -3.62 1.02
CA LEU A 182 -12.27 -3.64 -0.43
C LEU A 182 -13.02 -4.90 -0.86
N SER A 183 -14.09 -4.72 -1.65
CA SER A 183 -14.83 -5.85 -2.21
C SER A 183 -13.97 -6.64 -3.20
N GLU A 184 -14.30 -7.89 -3.47
CA GLU A 184 -13.57 -8.66 -4.49
C GLU A 184 -13.73 -8.07 -5.89
N ASP A 185 -14.87 -7.46 -6.19
CA ASP A 185 -15.16 -6.88 -7.51
C ASP A 185 -14.31 -5.63 -7.76
N THR A 186 -14.29 -4.75 -6.77
CA THR A 186 -13.34 -3.66 -6.60
C THR A 186 -11.90 -4.09 -6.80
N LEU A 187 -11.48 -5.14 -6.09
CA LEU A 187 -10.09 -5.55 -6.08
C LEU A 187 -9.73 -6.13 -7.46
N ALA A 188 -10.62 -6.89 -8.07
CA ALA A 188 -10.44 -7.40 -9.43
C ALA A 188 -10.29 -6.27 -10.45
N TYR A 189 -11.13 -5.23 -10.37
CA TYR A 189 -11.00 -4.05 -11.22
C TYR A 189 -9.64 -3.36 -11.03
N ALA A 190 -9.28 -3.06 -9.78
CA ALA A 190 -8.06 -2.34 -9.43
C ALA A 190 -6.77 -3.10 -9.79
N LEU A 191 -6.79 -4.44 -9.78
CA LEU A 191 -5.65 -5.28 -10.16
C LEU A 191 -5.54 -5.54 -11.68
N VAL A 192 -6.54 -5.12 -12.47
CA VAL A 192 -6.57 -5.32 -13.93
C VAL A 192 -6.40 -4.02 -14.71
N VAL A 193 -6.97 -2.92 -14.21
CA VAL A 193 -6.91 -1.62 -14.87
C VAL A 193 -5.58 -0.94 -14.55
N HIS A 194 -4.80 -0.64 -15.59
CA HIS A 194 -3.55 0.11 -15.47
C HIS A 194 -3.72 1.52 -16.02
N HIS A 195 -3.21 2.53 -15.33
CA HIS A 195 -3.28 3.91 -15.82
C HIS A 195 -2.09 4.23 -16.75
N PRO A 196 -2.30 4.92 -17.90
CA PRO A 196 -1.25 5.17 -18.89
C PRO A 196 -0.07 6.01 -18.40
N GLN A 197 -0.26 6.85 -17.37
CA GLN A 197 0.85 7.62 -16.75
C GLN A 197 1.45 6.93 -15.51
N ASP A 198 1.18 5.63 -15.29
CA ASP A 198 1.94 4.84 -14.32
C ASP A 198 3.27 4.42 -14.96
N GLU A 199 4.38 4.91 -14.40
CA GLU A 199 5.72 4.68 -14.93
C GLU A 199 6.15 3.21 -14.83
N VAL A 200 5.68 2.56 -13.77
CA VAL A 200 5.96 1.16 -13.46
C VAL A 200 4.68 0.35 -13.58
N GLN A 201 4.61 -0.48 -14.61
CA GLN A 201 3.57 -1.50 -14.74
C GLN A 201 4.03 -2.77 -14.03
N VAL A 202 3.17 -3.33 -13.20
CA VAL A 202 3.46 -4.60 -12.52
C VAL A 202 2.48 -5.66 -12.97
N THR A 203 2.78 -6.91 -12.66
CA THR A 203 1.87 -8.02 -12.92
C THR A 203 2.01 -9.01 -11.79
N ILE A 204 0.87 -9.43 -11.26
CA ILE A 204 0.79 -10.31 -10.09
C ILE A 204 0.42 -11.71 -10.53
N ASN A 205 1.03 -12.70 -9.90
CA ASN A 205 0.57 -14.07 -9.98
C ASN A 205 -0.18 -14.43 -8.69
N LEU A 206 -1.51 -14.45 -8.73
CA LEU A 206 -2.35 -14.79 -7.57
C LEU A 206 -2.14 -16.22 -7.07
N ASP A 207 -1.61 -17.12 -7.90
CA ASP A 207 -1.30 -18.49 -7.47
C ASP A 207 -0.22 -18.56 -6.39
N HIS A 208 0.57 -17.49 -6.20
CA HIS A 208 1.59 -17.42 -5.16
C HIS A 208 1.01 -17.02 -3.80
N TYR A 209 -0.25 -16.58 -3.75
CA TYR A 209 -0.88 -16.07 -2.54
C TYR A 209 -1.83 -17.09 -1.92
N ALA A 210 -1.81 -17.17 -0.59
CA ALA A 210 -2.80 -17.90 0.19
C ALA A 210 -4.06 -17.05 0.39
N TYR A 211 -3.90 -15.80 0.84
CA TYR A 211 -4.96 -14.80 0.94
C TYR A 211 -4.40 -13.38 0.77
N ILE A 212 -5.27 -12.46 0.37
CA ILE A 212 -4.98 -11.04 0.17
C ILE A 212 -6.23 -10.29 0.63
N GLN A 213 -6.05 -9.32 1.52
CA GLN A 213 -7.11 -8.44 2.00
C GLN A 213 -6.63 -7.00 1.96
N PHE A 214 -7.52 -6.12 1.50
CA PHE A 214 -7.27 -4.69 1.42
C PHE A 214 -8.37 -3.97 2.18
N TRP A 215 -7.99 -2.90 2.86
CA TRP A 215 -8.91 -1.92 3.42
C TRP A 215 -8.48 -0.54 2.97
N ALA A 216 -9.44 0.31 2.64
CA ALA A 216 -9.19 1.68 2.22
C ALA A 216 -9.86 2.67 3.15
N LEU A 217 -9.17 3.79 3.38
CA LEU A 217 -9.68 4.94 4.08
C LEU A 217 -9.83 6.09 3.08
N GLY A 218 -11.08 6.48 2.84
CA GLY A 218 -11.46 7.68 2.11
C GLY A 218 -11.00 7.71 0.64
N GLN A 219 -11.95 7.84 -0.26
CA GLN A 219 -11.69 8.11 -1.66
C GLN A 219 -11.63 9.62 -1.91
N ARG A 220 -10.61 10.05 -2.65
CA ARG A 220 -10.47 11.43 -3.14
C ARG A 220 -10.23 11.42 -4.64
N VAL A 221 -10.73 12.47 -5.29
CA VAL A 221 -10.39 12.79 -6.67
C VAL A 221 -9.46 13.98 -6.61
N GLY A 222 -8.28 13.86 -7.22
CA GLY A 222 -7.35 14.97 -7.22
C GLY A 222 -6.09 14.67 -8.00
N ARG A 223 -5.20 15.66 -8.00
CA ARG A 223 -3.88 15.54 -8.61
C ARG A 223 -2.94 14.90 -7.61
N LEU A 224 -2.47 13.69 -7.92
CA LEU A 224 -1.46 13.04 -7.08
C LEU A 224 -0.10 13.75 -7.27
N PRO A 225 0.56 14.21 -6.19
CA PRO A 225 1.91 14.73 -6.32
C PRO A 225 2.84 13.64 -6.83
N ARG A 226 3.43 13.85 -8.00
CA ARG A 226 4.41 12.94 -8.61
C ARG A 226 5.70 12.99 -7.78
N LYS A 227 5.81 12.13 -6.77
CA LYS A 227 7.03 11.96 -5.97
C LYS A 227 7.99 10.96 -6.65
N SER A 228 8.40 11.25 -7.89
CA SER A 228 9.50 10.54 -8.55
C SER A 228 10.76 11.42 -8.46
N MET A 229 11.72 11.09 -7.59
CA MET A 229 13.00 11.82 -7.50
C MET A 229 14.11 11.22 -8.38
N VAL A 230 13.91 10.04 -8.98
CA VAL A 230 14.91 9.43 -9.88
C VAL A 230 14.78 10.06 -11.27
N GLY A 231 15.30 11.28 -11.38
CA GLY A 231 15.81 11.92 -12.59
C GLY A 231 15.12 11.57 -13.91
N SER A 232 13.98 12.20 -14.19
CA SER A 232 13.61 12.50 -15.57
C SER A 232 13.29 13.99 -15.74
N GLU A 233 14.35 14.80 -15.67
CA GLU A 233 14.47 15.99 -16.51
C GLU A 233 14.90 15.62 -17.94
N ARG A 234 14.49 14.45 -18.46
CA ARG A 234 14.83 14.02 -19.82
C ARG A 234 13.65 14.16 -20.75
N GLY A 235 13.65 15.28 -21.48
CA GLY A 235 13.05 15.37 -22.81
C GLY A 235 12.10 16.54 -23.02
N PHE A 236 12.35 17.31 -24.07
CA PHE A 236 11.55 18.41 -24.61
C PHE A 236 10.14 18.01 -25.12
N PHE A 237 9.65 16.82 -24.80
CA PHE A 237 8.33 16.35 -25.21
C PHE A 237 7.38 16.36 -24.01
N THR A 238 6.50 17.36 -24.00
CA THR A 238 5.23 17.45 -23.26
C THR A 238 5.14 16.56 -22.03
N LYS A 239 5.55 17.08 -20.86
CA LYS A 239 5.07 16.56 -19.58
C LYS A 239 3.55 16.70 -19.61
N SER A 240 2.83 15.59 -19.83
CA SER A 240 1.37 15.61 -19.70
C SER A 240 1.06 16.09 -18.28
N PRO A 241 0.16 17.07 -18.10
CA PRO A 241 -0.21 17.53 -16.77
C PRO A 241 -0.65 16.33 -15.92
N PRO A 242 -0.39 16.33 -14.60
CA PRO A 242 -0.86 15.28 -13.73
C PRO A 242 -2.36 15.15 -13.92
N ALA A 243 -2.82 13.99 -14.41
CA ALA A 243 -4.23 13.74 -14.59
C ALA A 243 -4.91 13.73 -13.21
N GLU A 244 -6.12 14.26 -13.12
CA GLU A 244 -6.96 14.03 -11.95
C GLU A 244 -7.31 12.56 -11.90
N ARG A 245 -7.02 11.93 -10.76
CA ARG A 245 -7.27 10.51 -10.56
C ARG A 245 -7.89 10.26 -9.21
N ARG A 246 -8.54 9.11 -9.10
CA ARG A 246 -9.07 8.60 -7.85
C ARG A 246 -7.97 7.92 -7.06
N TYR A 247 -7.87 8.27 -5.79
CA TYR A 247 -6.91 7.68 -4.88
C TYR A 247 -7.49 7.53 -3.49
N PHE A 248 -6.92 6.58 -2.76
CA PHE A 248 -7.21 6.36 -1.36
C PHE A 248 -6.21 7.11 -0.50
N LYS A 249 -6.72 7.83 0.50
CA LYS A 249 -5.89 8.56 1.46
C LYS A 249 -4.98 7.62 2.22
N ARG A 250 -5.52 6.48 2.68
CA ARG A 250 -4.75 5.37 3.25
C ARG A 250 -5.26 4.03 2.76
N VAL A 251 -4.37 3.06 2.63
CA VAL A 251 -4.67 1.67 2.28
C VAL A 251 -3.91 0.76 3.22
N VAL A 252 -4.61 -0.18 3.84
CA VAL A 252 -4.03 -1.27 4.62
C VAL A 252 -4.07 -2.54 3.78
N VAL A 253 -2.97 -3.27 3.78
CA VAL A 253 -2.80 -4.54 3.07
C VAL A 253 -2.42 -5.61 4.07
N ALA A 254 -3.16 -6.71 4.07
CA ALA A 254 -2.78 -7.96 4.70
C ALA A 254 -2.64 -9.02 3.63
N ALA A 255 -1.44 -9.57 3.46
CA ALA A 255 -1.18 -10.57 2.44
C ALA A 255 -0.28 -11.69 2.96
N ARG A 256 -0.62 -12.93 2.60
CA ARG A 256 0.16 -14.13 2.89
C ARG A 256 0.52 -14.81 1.58
N THR A 257 1.81 -14.99 1.32
CA THR A 257 2.28 -15.82 0.21
C THR A 257 2.28 -17.29 0.64
N LYS A 258 2.21 -18.26 -0.27
CA LYS A 258 2.13 -19.70 0.07
C LYS A 258 3.36 -20.23 0.82
N GLN A 259 4.50 -19.57 0.65
CA GLN A 259 5.80 -19.98 1.23
C GLN A 259 6.34 -18.96 2.26
N GLY A 260 5.69 -17.82 2.45
CA GLY A 260 6.21 -16.71 3.26
C GLY A 260 5.68 -16.67 4.70
N HIS A 261 5.25 -15.49 5.13
CA HIS A 261 4.53 -15.21 6.38
C HIS A 261 3.48 -14.12 6.11
N LEU A 262 2.63 -13.82 7.09
CA LEU A 262 1.66 -12.72 6.99
C LEU A 262 2.41 -11.38 6.98
N VAL A 263 2.22 -10.60 5.92
CA VAL A 263 2.75 -9.24 5.80
C VAL A 263 1.60 -8.26 5.99
N LEU A 264 1.74 -7.38 6.98
CA LEU A 264 0.81 -6.28 7.25
C LEU A 264 1.48 -4.95 6.91
N LYS A 265 0.89 -4.14 6.03
CA LYS A 265 1.44 -2.83 5.63
C LYS A 265 0.37 -1.79 5.44
N SER A 266 0.69 -0.54 5.77
CA SER A 266 -0.15 0.62 5.44
C SER A 266 0.58 1.57 4.50
N PHE A 267 -0.16 2.11 3.56
CA PHE A 267 0.29 3.05 2.55
C PHE A 267 -0.58 4.30 2.54
N LYS A 268 0.00 5.45 2.19
CA LYS A 268 -0.72 6.71 1.96
C LYS A 268 -0.79 7.05 0.48
N ASP A 269 -1.80 7.83 0.10
CA ASP A 269 -1.98 8.41 -1.23
C ASP A 269 -1.83 7.36 -2.35
N THR A 270 -2.59 6.28 -2.24
CA THR A 270 -2.50 5.14 -3.18
C THR A 270 -3.52 5.31 -4.30
N PRO A 271 -3.10 5.41 -5.58
CA PRO A 271 -4.03 5.46 -6.70
C PRO A 271 -4.79 4.14 -6.83
N LEU A 272 -6.02 4.21 -7.30
CA LEU A 272 -6.88 3.04 -7.44
C LEU A 272 -6.25 1.95 -8.33
N GLU A 273 -5.72 2.35 -9.48
CA GLU A 273 -5.08 1.48 -10.46
C GLU A 273 -3.73 0.93 -9.99
N GLY A 274 -3.20 1.45 -8.88
CA GLY A 274 -1.88 1.10 -8.34
C GLY A 274 -1.91 0.14 -7.15
N LEU A 275 -3.06 -0.44 -6.79
CA LEU A 275 -3.13 -1.41 -5.68
C LEU A 275 -2.22 -2.61 -5.91
N GLU A 276 -1.99 -2.98 -7.18
CA GLU A 276 -1.10 -4.08 -7.53
C GLU A 276 0.35 -3.87 -7.09
N GLN A 277 0.80 -2.60 -7.02
CA GLN A 277 2.17 -2.24 -6.67
C GLN A 277 2.45 -2.43 -5.18
N LEU A 278 1.41 -2.53 -4.35
CA LEU A 278 1.52 -2.66 -2.90
C LEU A 278 1.77 -4.09 -2.43
N LEU A 279 1.61 -5.08 -3.32
CA LEU A 279 1.72 -6.48 -2.97
C LEU A 279 3.19 -6.94 -2.85
N PRO A 280 3.51 -7.88 -1.94
CA PRO A 280 4.89 -8.34 -1.72
C PRO A 280 5.57 -9.02 -2.91
N GLU A 281 4.90 -9.97 -3.57
CA GLU A 281 5.40 -10.73 -4.71
C GLU A 281 4.75 -10.27 -6.02
N LEU A 282 5.45 -9.36 -6.70
CA LEU A 282 5.04 -8.87 -8.02
C LEU A 282 6.18 -8.99 -9.02
N LYS A 283 5.83 -9.07 -10.31
CA LYS A 283 6.79 -9.04 -11.42
C LYS A 283 6.65 -7.71 -12.14
N VAL A 284 7.75 -6.96 -12.23
CA VAL A 284 7.80 -5.74 -13.03
C VAL A 284 7.63 -6.10 -14.49
N ARG A 285 6.61 -5.52 -15.12
CA ARG A 285 6.28 -5.74 -16.53
C ARG A 285 6.80 -4.58 -17.36
N MET A 286 7.53 -4.92 -18.41
CA MET A 286 7.91 -3.96 -19.44
C MET A 286 6.75 -3.78 -20.42
N PRO A 287 6.28 -2.55 -20.69
CA PRO A 287 5.25 -2.32 -21.69
C PRO A 287 5.74 -2.76 -23.07
N PRO A 288 4.87 -3.35 -23.92
CA PRO A 288 5.28 -3.97 -25.18
C PRO A 288 5.93 -2.97 -26.14
N LEU A 289 5.41 -1.73 -26.19
CA LEU A 289 5.98 -0.66 -27.01
C LEU A 289 7.42 -0.32 -26.59
N ARG A 290 7.69 -0.23 -25.29
CA ARG A 290 9.04 0.05 -24.77
C ARG A 290 9.98 -1.13 -25.00
N ARG A 291 9.50 -2.36 -24.88
CA ARG A 291 10.26 -3.57 -25.24
C ARG A 291 10.62 -3.59 -26.72
N ALA A 292 9.68 -3.22 -27.60
CA ALA A 292 9.92 -3.11 -29.04
C ALA A 292 10.95 -2.02 -29.36
N LEU A 293 10.85 -0.84 -28.73
CA LEU A 293 11.83 0.23 -28.86
C LEU A 293 13.24 -0.19 -28.44
N LEU A 294 13.37 -0.88 -27.30
CA LEU A 294 14.67 -1.40 -26.84
C LEU A 294 15.26 -2.41 -27.81
N ASN A 295 14.44 -3.33 -28.32
CA ASN A 295 14.86 -4.26 -29.37
C ASN A 295 15.29 -3.53 -30.65
N ALA A 296 14.59 -2.46 -31.05
CA ALA A 296 14.94 -1.66 -32.21
C ALA A 296 16.27 -0.93 -32.04
N ILE A 297 16.50 -0.30 -30.88
CA ILE A 297 17.78 0.37 -30.56
C ILE A 297 18.92 -0.64 -30.56
N LEU A 298 18.71 -1.81 -29.96
CA LEU A 298 19.69 -2.89 -29.95
C LEU A 298 20.02 -3.36 -31.36
N LEU A 299 19.00 -3.55 -32.22
CA LEU A 299 19.17 -3.97 -33.61
C LEU A 299 19.96 -2.93 -34.43
N VAL A 300 19.54 -1.67 -34.40
CA VAL A 300 20.16 -0.59 -35.18
C VAL A 300 21.60 -0.35 -34.73
N SER A 301 21.85 -0.29 -33.42
CA SER A 301 23.20 -0.10 -32.88
C SER A 301 24.10 -1.32 -33.13
N GLY A 302 23.56 -2.53 -33.07
CA GLY A 302 24.28 -3.76 -33.40
C GLY A 302 24.70 -3.81 -34.86
N LEU A 303 23.78 -3.46 -35.78
CA LEU A 303 24.07 -3.42 -37.21
C LEU A 303 25.16 -2.38 -37.54
N MET A 304 25.05 -1.17 -36.98
CA MET A 304 26.07 -0.13 -37.15
C MET A 304 27.46 -0.59 -36.65
N PHE A 305 27.51 -1.26 -35.50
CA PHE A 305 28.76 -1.79 -34.97
C PHE A 305 29.34 -2.89 -35.87
N PHE A 306 28.51 -3.81 -36.37
CA PHE A 306 28.93 -4.88 -37.27
C PHE A 306 29.47 -4.34 -38.60
N VAL A 307 28.80 -3.36 -39.19
CA VAL A 307 29.24 -2.75 -40.46
C VAL A 307 30.56 -2.01 -40.28
N ASN A 308 30.72 -1.25 -39.19
CA ASN A 308 31.94 -0.46 -39.00
C ASN A 308 33.13 -1.31 -38.55
N VAL A 309 32.98 -2.09 -37.48
CA VAL A 309 34.09 -2.86 -36.88
C VAL A 309 34.24 -4.21 -37.57
N GLY A 310 33.14 -4.89 -37.86
CA GLY A 310 33.18 -6.21 -38.49
C GLY A 310 33.79 -6.18 -39.89
N MET A 311 33.46 -5.19 -40.72
CA MET A 311 34.03 -5.06 -42.07
C MET A 311 35.53 -4.78 -42.06
N VAL A 312 36.03 -4.00 -41.09
CA VAL A 312 37.46 -3.75 -40.91
C VAL A 312 38.18 -5.05 -40.51
N VAL A 313 37.63 -5.80 -39.55
CA VAL A 313 38.20 -7.09 -39.11
C VAL A 313 38.23 -8.14 -40.23
N LEU A 314 37.18 -8.19 -41.06
CA LEU A 314 37.12 -9.06 -42.24
C LEU A 314 38.19 -8.70 -43.28
N SER A 315 38.42 -7.41 -43.51
CA SER A 315 39.32 -6.92 -44.56
C SER A 315 40.80 -7.01 -44.16
N ASP A 316 41.13 -6.64 -42.92
CA ASP A 316 42.53 -6.48 -42.49
C ASP A 316 43.08 -7.71 -41.76
N LEU A 317 42.26 -8.40 -40.95
CA LEU A 317 42.71 -9.48 -40.08
C LEU A 317 42.47 -10.89 -40.64
N LYS A 318 41.84 -11.01 -41.82
CA LYS A 318 41.50 -12.30 -42.50
C LYS A 318 40.88 -13.34 -41.54
N VAL A 319 40.09 -12.90 -40.57
CA VAL A 319 39.45 -13.79 -39.59
C VAL A 319 38.33 -14.58 -40.25
N ALA A 320 38.18 -15.85 -39.88
CA ALA A 320 37.07 -16.69 -40.34
C ALA A 320 35.71 -16.04 -40.01
N THR A 321 34.82 -15.97 -41.00
CA THR A 321 33.49 -15.33 -40.87
C THR A 321 32.64 -15.94 -39.75
N SER A 322 32.78 -17.25 -39.52
CA SER A 322 32.11 -17.98 -38.44
C SER A 322 32.56 -17.50 -37.06
N LEU A 323 33.86 -17.27 -36.86
CA LEU A 323 34.42 -16.76 -35.60
C LEU A 323 33.97 -15.32 -35.33
N LEU A 324 33.96 -14.47 -36.37
CA LEU A 324 33.47 -13.09 -36.24
C LEU A 324 31.99 -13.04 -35.85
N LEU A 325 31.15 -13.87 -36.49
CA LEU A 325 29.72 -13.95 -36.16
C LEU A 325 29.49 -14.48 -34.74
N LEU A 326 30.30 -15.44 -34.28
CA LEU A 326 30.24 -15.94 -32.90
C LEU A 326 30.59 -14.84 -31.89
N LEU A 327 31.71 -14.13 -32.10
CA LEU A 327 32.13 -13.03 -31.22
C LEU A 327 31.11 -11.89 -31.22
N PHE A 328 30.54 -11.57 -32.37
CA PHE A 328 29.47 -10.58 -32.47
C PHE A 328 28.21 -11.04 -31.74
N ALA A 329 27.81 -12.31 -31.85
CA ALA A 329 26.66 -12.86 -31.13
C ALA A 329 26.87 -12.79 -29.60
N ILE A 330 28.06 -13.14 -29.11
CA ILE A 330 28.42 -13.03 -27.69
C ILE A 330 28.37 -11.56 -27.24
N PHE A 331 28.95 -10.64 -28.01
CA PHE A 331 28.92 -9.21 -27.73
C PHE A 331 27.49 -8.67 -27.69
N MET A 332 26.65 -9.03 -28.66
CA MET A 332 25.25 -8.62 -28.72
C MET A 332 24.44 -9.21 -27.57
N ALA A 333 24.68 -10.46 -27.17
CA ALA A 333 24.06 -11.08 -26.01
C ALA A 333 24.44 -10.34 -24.70
N HIS A 334 25.72 -10.00 -24.53
CA HIS A 334 26.19 -9.21 -23.39
C HIS A 334 25.56 -7.81 -23.37
N ARG A 335 25.54 -7.11 -24.52
CA ARG A 335 24.92 -5.78 -24.63
C ARG A 335 23.42 -5.82 -24.36
N ALA A 336 22.72 -6.82 -24.89
CA ALA A 336 21.30 -7.04 -24.62
C ALA A 336 21.07 -7.25 -23.12
N SER A 337 21.84 -8.15 -22.49
CA SER A 337 21.76 -8.41 -21.05
C SER A 337 21.98 -7.14 -20.22
N LYS A 338 23.02 -6.35 -20.52
CA LYS A 338 23.29 -5.07 -19.85
C LYS A 338 22.17 -4.06 -20.06
N MET A 339 21.67 -3.91 -21.29
CA MET A 339 20.63 -2.94 -21.61
C MET A 339 19.29 -3.30 -20.93
N PHE A 340 18.82 -4.54 -21.07
CA PHE A 340 17.59 -4.98 -20.42
C PHE A 340 17.72 -5.02 -18.89
N GLY A 341 18.88 -5.45 -18.37
CA GLY A 341 19.18 -5.44 -16.94
C GLY A 341 19.13 -4.04 -16.35
N GLN A 342 19.77 -3.06 -16.99
CA GLN A 342 19.76 -1.66 -16.53
C GLN A 342 18.34 -1.08 -16.49
N HIS A 343 17.51 -1.34 -17.50
CA HIS A 343 16.13 -0.85 -17.52
C HIS A 343 15.27 -1.50 -16.41
N ARG A 344 15.44 -2.80 -16.16
CA ARG A 344 14.75 -3.49 -15.07
C ARG A 344 15.16 -2.94 -13.71
N ASN A 345 16.46 -2.66 -13.51
CA ASN A 345 16.96 -2.09 -12.27
C ASN A 345 16.42 -0.67 -12.03
N LEU A 346 16.32 0.16 -13.08
CA LEU A 346 15.74 1.50 -12.98
C LEU A 346 14.26 1.44 -12.56
N GLN A 347 13.46 0.56 -13.17
CA GLN A 347 12.05 0.40 -12.79
C GLN A 347 11.88 -0.16 -11.38
N ALA A 348 12.74 -1.10 -10.98
CA ALA A 348 12.74 -1.63 -9.61
C ALA A 348 13.08 -0.52 -8.60
N LEU A 349 14.01 0.36 -8.94
CA LEU A 349 14.37 1.52 -8.12
C LEU A 349 13.24 2.54 -8.02
N GLU A 350 12.57 2.87 -9.13
CA GLU A 350 11.39 3.74 -9.16
C GLU A 350 10.27 3.19 -8.29
N LEU A 351 9.99 1.88 -8.38
CA LEU A 351 9.01 1.21 -7.54
C LEU A 351 9.41 1.26 -6.06
N ALA A 352 10.67 0.98 -5.75
CA ALA A 352 11.18 1.03 -4.37
C ALA A 352 11.07 2.45 -3.78
N HIS A 353 11.39 3.49 -4.56
CA HIS A 353 11.22 4.88 -4.14
C HIS A 353 9.74 5.22 -3.90
N MET A 354 8.85 4.79 -4.80
CA MET A 354 7.41 4.98 -4.64
C MET A 354 6.92 4.34 -3.34
N LEU A 355 7.28 3.08 -3.10
CA LEU A 355 6.91 2.35 -1.88
C LEU A 355 7.50 2.99 -0.63
N TYR A 356 8.76 3.44 -0.68
CA TYR A 356 9.42 4.12 0.45
C TYR A 356 8.66 5.37 0.89
N PHE A 357 8.29 6.25 -0.05
CA PHE A 357 7.61 7.49 0.30
C PHE A 357 6.12 7.32 0.61
N ARG A 358 5.49 6.21 0.18
CA ARG A 358 4.08 5.91 0.45
C ARG A 358 3.87 5.01 1.66
N SER A 359 4.81 4.15 2.01
CA SER A 359 4.72 3.30 3.20
C SER A 359 4.64 4.16 4.46
N THR A 360 3.71 3.84 5.35
CA THR A 360 3.53 4.57 6.62
C THR A 360 3.92 3.74 7.83
N SER A 361 3.65 2.43 7.82
CA SER A 361 3.89 1.53 8.94
C SER A 361 3.86 0.07 8.47
N ASN A 362 4.63 -0.79 9.14
CA ASN A 362 4.77 -2.20 8.83
C ASN A 362 4.45 -3.08 10.06
N ASN A 363 3.88 -4.26 9.84
CA ASN A 363 3.75 -5.34 10.84
C ASN A 363 3.26 -4.85 12.22
N SER A 364 4.04 -5.02 13.29
CA SER A 364 3.65 -4.64 14.65
C SER A 364 3.39 -3.14 14.81
N GLU A 365 4.14 -2.28 14.12
CA GLU A 365 3.93 -0.83 14.14
C GLU A 365 2.57 -0.44 13.55
N LEU A 366 2.11 -1.19 12.53
CA LEU A 366 0.79 -0.97 11.95
C LEU A 366 -0.30 -1.24 12.98
N ILE A 367 -0.18 -2.31 13.78
CA ILE A 367 -1.15 -2.64 14.82
C ILE A 367 -1.27 -1.47 15.81
N THR A 368 -0.14 -0.97 16.32
CA THR A 368 -0.11 0.18 17.22
C THR A 368 -0.72 1.44 16.58
N ALA A 369 -0.37 1.71 15.32
CA ALA A 369 -0.90 2.86 14.59
C ALA A 369 -2.42 2.76 14.32
N LEU A 370 -2.94 1.57 14.07
CA LEU A 370 -4.38 1.32 13.88
C LEU A 370 -5.16 1.48 15.19
N VAL A 371 -4.64 0.96 16.29
CA VAL A 371 -5.25 1.14 17.62
C VAL A 371 -5.31 2.61 17.99
N HIS A 372 -4.20 3.35 17.83
CA HIS A 372 -4.18 4.79 18.11
C HIS A 372 -5.18 5.56 17.22
N ARG A 373 -5.29 5.20 15.93
CA ARG A 373 -6.27 5.82 15.03
C ARG A 373 -7.71 5.51 15.43
N ALA A 374 -8.01 4.25 15.77
CA ALA A 374 -9.34 3.86 16.25
C ALA A 374 -9.70 4.62 17.54
N GLN A 375 -8.74 4.78 18.45
CA GLN A 375 -8.89 5.56 19.68
C GLN A 375 -9.23 7.03 19.39
N GLU A 376 -8.48 7.69 18.50
CA GLU A 376 -8.74 9.08 18.15
C GLU A 376 -10.10 9.28 17.47
N GLU A 377 -10.48 8.40 16.53
CA GLU A 377 -11.79 8.51 15.85
C GLU A 377 -12.95 8.22 16.82
N HIS A 378 -12.81 7.23 17.72
CA HIS A 378 -13.80 6.96 18.77
C HIS A 378 -13.99 8.19 19.66
N ALA A 379 -12.91 8.81 20.15
CA ALA A 379 -12.99 10.00 20.99
C ALA A 379 -13.71 11.17 20.29
N LYS A 380 -13.43 11.38 18.99
CA LYS A 380 -14.13 12.41 18.20
C LYS A 380 -15.61 12.12 18.03
N GLU A 381 -15.97 10.86 17.76
CA GLU A 381 -17.37 10.43 17.62
C GLU A 381 -18.17 10.68 18.89
N VAL A 382 -17.62 10.28 20.05
CA VAL A 382 -18.27 10.50 21.35
C VAL A 382 -18.41 11.97 21.66
N LEU A 383 -17.36 12.76 21.41
CA LEU A 383 -17.37 14.20 21.65
C LEU A 383 -18.45 14.90 20.80
N LEU A 384 -18.55 14.54 19.52
CA LEU A 384 -19.60 15.03 18.63
C LEU A 384 -20.99 14.57 19.09
N ALA A 385 -21.15 13.30 19.43
CA ALA A 385 -22.42 12.77 19.92
C ALA A 385 -22.89 13.52 21.17
N HIS A 386 -22.02 13.68 22.17
CA HIS A 386 -22.34 14.37 23.43
C HIS A 386 -22.78 15.82 23.19
N SER A 387 -21.99 16.60 22.45
CA SER A 387 -22.28 18.02 22.20
C SER A 387 -23.56 18.23 21.39
N PHE A 388 -23.85 17.39 20.38
CA PHE A 388 -25.06 17.52 19.58
C PHE A 388 -26.30 17.00 20.29
N MET A 389 -26.20 15.87 21.02
CA MET A 389 -27.33 15.30 21.76
C MET A 389 -27.79 16.20 22.91
N GLY A 390 -26.86 16.94 23.54
CA GLY A 390 -27.20 17.97 24.53
C GLY A 390 -28.16 19.06 23.99
N ARG A 391 -28.29 19.22 22.67
CA ARG A 391 -29.16 20.23 22.03
C ARG A 391 -30.53 19.71 21.61
N ARG A 392 -30.65 18.42 21.27
CA ARG A 392 -31.88 17.84 20.71
C ARG A 392 -32.87 17.39 21.78
N GLY A 393 -32.39 17.02 22.97
CA GLY A 393 -33.20 16.34 23.98
C GLY A 393 -33.47 14.86 23.63
N PRO A 394 -34.08 14.10 24.54
CA PRO A 394 -34.30 12.66 24.37
C PRO A 394 -35.34 12.36 23.27
N GLY A 395 -35.09 11.31 22.50
CA GLY A 395 -36.00 10.81 21.46
C GLY A 395 -35.69 9.36 21.10
N PRO A 396 -36.46 8.75 20.18
CA PRO A 396 -36.22 7.38 19.75
C PRO A 396 -34.78 7.17 19.26
N PRO A 397 -34.11 6.03 19.56
CA PRO A 397 -32.70 5.83 19.24
C PRO A 397 -32.39 5.94 17.74
N GLU A 398 -33.22 5.34 16.88
CA GLU A 398 -32.99 5.36 15.43
C GLU A 398 -33.13 6.76 14.82
N GLU A 399 -34.13 7.52 15.28
CA GLU A 399 -34.34 8.89 14.81
C GLU A 399 -33.23 9.81 15.32
N SER A 400 -32.77 9.58 16.54
CA SER A 400 -31.63 10.28 17.13
C SER A 400 -30.35 9.99 16.35
N ALA A 401 -30.12 8.74 15.94
CA ALA A 401 -28.97 8.35 15.14
C ALA A 401 -28.97 9.04 13.77
N ARG A 402 -30.11 8.99 13.05
CA ARG A 402 -30.25 9.62 11.73
C ARG A 402 -30.10 11.15 11.81
N TRP A 403 -30.67 11.77 12.83
CA TRP A 403 -30.51 13.21 13.02
C TRP A 403 -29.08 13.59 13.39
N LEU A 404 -28.45 12.84 14.30
CA LEU A 404 -27.08 13.09 14.72
C LEU A 404 -26.15 13.01 13.52
N GLN A 405 -26.32 11.98 12.68
CA GLN A 405 -25.61 11.85 11.42
C GLN A 405 -25.79 13.08 10.53
N ALA A 406 -27.03 13.41 10.15
CA ALA A 406 -27.28 14.54 9.25
C ALA A 406 -26.75 15.89 9.80
N SER A 407 -26.88 16.11 11.11
CA SER A 407 -26.44 17.35 11.76
C SER A 407 -24.93 17.48 11.81
N VAL A 408 -24.23 16.40 12.17
CA VAL A 408 -22.78 16.36 12.23
C VAL A 408 -22.18 16.45 10.83
N GLU A 409 -22.71 15.72 9.85
CA GLU A 409 -22.26 15.79 8.45
C GLU A 409 -22.42 17.19 7.88
N ALA A 410 -23.57 17.84 8.10
CA ALA A 410 -23.81 19.22 7.68
C ALA A 410 -22.85 20.21 8.35
N TRP A 411 -22.59 20.03 9.66
CA TRP A 411 -21.66 20.86 10.40
C TRP A 411 -20.21 20.68 9.93
N LEU A 412 -19.77 19.44 9.69
CA LEU A 412 -18.44 19.13 9.17
C LEU A 412 -18.26 19.72 7.76
N LEU A 413 -19.28 19.62 6.89
CA LEU A 413 -19.25 20.21 5.56
C LEU A 413 -19.11 21.73 5.64
N ALA A 414 -19.90 22.40 6.50
CA ALA A 414 -19.85 23.84 6.68
C ALA A 414 -18.49 24.34 7.20
N ARG A 415 -17.83 23.57 8.07
CA ARG A 415 -16.54 23.95 8.68
C ARG A 415 -15.33 23.60 7.82
N THR A 416 -15.36 22.49 7.10
CA THR A 416 -14.18 21.92 6.43
C THR A 416 -14.25 22.00 4.91
N GLY A 417 -15.45 22.21 4.34
CA GLY A 417 -15.70 22.05 2.91
C GLY A 417 -15.55 20.62 2.40
N CYS A 418 -15.36 19.64 3.29
CA CYS A 418 -15.25 18.22 2.94
C CYS A 418 -16.56 17.49 3.24
N GLU A 419 -17.05 16.72 2.28
CA GLU A 419 -18.09 15.72 2.53
C GLU A 419 -17.47 14.55 3.30
N VAL A 420 -17.93 14.35 4.54
CA VAL A 420 -17.53 13.27 5.44
C VAL A 420 -18.79 12.53 5.85
N ILE A 421 -18.77 11.20 5.78
CA ILE A 421 -19.85 10.34 6.25
C ILE A 421 -19.61 9.99 7.71
N PHE A 422 -20.60 10.30 8.54
CA PHE A 422 -20.56 10.09 9.97
C PHE A 422 -21.50 8.96 10.38
N ASN A 423 -21.03 8.02 11.20
CA ASN A 423 -21.90 6.94 11.70
C ASN A 423 -22.59 7.38 13.00
N GLY A 424 -23.78 7.97 12.87
CA GLY A 424 -24.57 8.44 14.01
C GLY A 424 -24.98 7.32 14.98
N ALA A 425 -25.32 6.14 14.47
CA ALA A 425 -25.70 4.99 15.30
C ALA A 425 -24.53 4.49 16.15
N ARG A 426 -23.34 4.37 15.55
CA ARG A 426 -22.12 3.98 16.27
C ARG A 426 -21.76 5.01 17.34
N ALA A 427 -21.77 6.30 16.99
CA ALA A 427 -21.44 7.36 17.93
C ALA A 427 -22.38 7.40 19.15
N LEU A 428 -23.68 7.17 18.96
CA LEU A 428 -24.64 7.04 20.06
C LEU A 428 -24.37 5.81 20.92
N SER A 429 -24.08 4.65 20.30
CA SER A 429 -23.76 3.43 21.06
C SER A 429 -22.53 3.60 21.95
N HIS A 430 -21.52 4.35 21.49
CA HIS A 430 -20.33 4.67 22.29
C HIS A 430 -20.68 5.58 23.47
N LEU A 431 -21.51 6.59 23.24
CA LEU A 431 -21.96 7.51 24.29
C LEU A 431 -22.77 6.77 25.37
N GLU A 432 -23.68 5.88 24.97
CA GLU A 432 -24.46 5.04 25.88
C GLU A 432 -23.56 4.12 26.70
N ALA A 433 -22.58 3.46 26.06
CA ALA A 433 -21.64 2.57 26.75
C ALA A 433 -20.81 3.31 27.82
N LEU A 434 -20.42 4.57 27.57
CA LEU A 434 -19.70 5.38 28.55
C LEU A 434 -20.58 5.77 29.75
N SER A 435 -21.85 6.10 29.50
CA SER A 435 -22.80 6.44 30.58
C SER A 435 -23.09 5.28 31.53
N GLN A 436 -23.07 4.03 31.03
CA GLN A 436 -23.30 2.83 31.85
C GLN A 436 -22.07 2.44 32.69
N ASN A 437 -20.88 2.82 32.23
CA ASN A 437 -19.62 2.54 32.91
C ASN A 437 -19.26 3.60 33.97
N THR A 438 -20.13 4.58 34.22
CA THR A 438 -19.95 5.58 35.26
C THR A 438 -20.37 5.01 36.62
N PRO A 439 -19.44 4.71 37.56
CA PRO A 439 -19.85 4.32 38.91
C PRO A 439 -20.56 5.50 39.60
N PRO A 440 -21.60 5.25 40.42
CA PRO A 440 -22.23 6.28 41.23
C PRO A 440 -21.28 6.66 42.38
N GLY A 441 -20.39 7.62 42.13
CA GLY A 441 -19.55 8.29 43.13
C GLY A 441 -18.03 8.12 42.96
N SER A 442 -17.37 9.26 42.71
CA SER A 442 -15.96 9.65 43.02
C SER A 442 -14.79 9.16 42.13
N PRO A 443 -13.63 9.89 42.06
CA PRO A 443 -13.36 11.34 42.21
C PRO A 443 -12.56 11.96 41.01
N PRO A 444 -12.30 13.29 40.99
CA PRO A 444 -11.56 14.00 39.93
C PRO A 444 -10.01 13.98 40.04
N ASP A 445 -9.40 13.17 40.92
CA ASP A 445 -8.02 13.44 41.37
C ASP A 445 -6.88 12.60 40.74
N LEU A 446 -7.17 11.70 39.80
CA LEU A 446 -6.10 10.90 39.16
C LEU A 446 -5.22 11.69 38.17
N CYS A 447 -5.63 12.89 37.76
CA CYS A 447 -4.87 13.74 36.83
C CYS A 447 -4.17 14.94 37.47
N ARG A 448 -4.15 15.07 38.81
CA ARG A 448 -3.27 16.03 39.48
C ARG A 448 -1.95 15.33 39.79
N SER A 449 -1.04 15.26 38.82
CA SER A 449 0.31 14.71 39.07
C SER A 449 0.94 15.44 40.26
N PRO A 450 1.35 14.76 41.36
CA PRO A 450 2.37 15.31 42.22
C PRO A 450 3.62 15.43 41.35
N ARG A 451 4.28 16.59 41.37
CA ARG A 451 5.63 16.71 40.78
C ARG A 451 6.45 15.50 41.28
N PRO A 452 7.05 14.70 40.39
CA PRO A 452 7.68 13.47 40.83
C PRO A 452 8.89 13.81 41.71
N SER A 453 8.98 13.13 42.86
CA SER A 453 9.93 13.38 43.95
C SER A 453 11.41 13.28 43.54
N TRP A 454 11.72 12.67 42.39
CA TRP A 454 13.08 12.59 41.86
C TRP A 454 13.66 13.97 41.52
N ALA A 455 12.82 14.98 41.22
CA ALA A 455 13.29 16.34 40.96
C ALA A 455 13.93 16.99 42.20
N ALA A 456 13.55 16.56 43.41
CA ALA A 456 14.15 17.03 44.66
C ALA A 456 15.45 16.28 45.03
N GLN A 457 15.68 15.10 44.44
CA GLN A 457 16.90 14.30 44.69
C GLN A 457 18.10 14.77 43.86
N LEU A 458 17.86 15.45 42.73
CA LEU A 458 18.92 15.97 41.85
C LEU A 458 19.55 17.30 42.32
N GLN A 459 19.05 17.90 43.40
CA GLN A 459 19.55 19.16 43.95
C GLN A 459 20.47 18.97 45.17
N ARG A 460 20.81 17.74 45.56
CA ARG A 460 21.84 17.52 46.58
C ARG A 460 23.24 17.71 46.00
N PRO A 461 24.07 18.59 46.55
CA PRO A 461 25.47 18.69 46.14
C PRO A 461 26.18 17.35 46.43
N LEU A 462 26.88 16.81 45.44
CA LEU A 462 27.74 15.63 45.60
C LEU A 462 28.82 15.94 46.64
N MET A 463 28.74 15.30 47.82
CA MET A 463 29.83 15.32 48.79
C MET A 463 30.98 14.43 48.31
N PRO A 464 32.25 14.85 48.48
CA PRO A 464 33.40 14.06 48.08
C PRO A 464 33.57 12.81 48.96
N PRO A 465 34.14 11.72 48.42
CA PRO A 465 34.26 10.45 49.14
C PRO A 465 35.42 10.53 50.14
N GLY A 466 35.14 10.29 51.42
CA GLY A 466 36.16 10.26 52.45
C GLY A 466 35.72 9.53 53.72
N THR A 467 36.47 8.47 54.03
CA THR A 467 36.67 7.82 55.34
C THR A 467 35.49 7.04 55.97
N GLN A 468 35.57 5.71 55.83
CA GLN A 468 34.97 4.76 56.76
C GLN A 468 35.51 5.00 58.18
N PRO A 469 34.68 4.97 59.23
CA PRO A 469 35.13 4.65 60.57
C PRO A 469 34.93 3.16 60.87
N SER A 470 35.90 2.66 61.61
CA SER A 470 36.16 1.31 62.09
C SER A 470 35.01 0.69 62.87
N ARG A 471 34.95 -0.65 62.79
CA ARG A 471 34.21 -1.53 63.71
C ARG A 471 34.64 -1.30 65.16
N GLU A 472 33.67 -1.23 66.05
CA GLU A 472 33.58 -2.06 67.27
C GLU A 472 32.14 -2.51 67.48
#